data_AF-A0AAU2PQT8-F1
#
_entry.id   AF-A0AAU2PQT8-F1
#
_cell.length_a   1.000
_cell.length_b   1.000
_cell.length_c   1.000
_cell.angle_alpha   90.00
_cell.angle_beta   90.00
_cell.angle_gamma   90.00
#
_symmetry.space_group_name_H-M   'P 1'
#
loop_
_entity.id
_entity.type
_entity.pdbx_description
1 polymer ?
#
loop_
_entity_poly.entity_id
_entity_poly.type
_entity_poly.pdbx_seq_one_letter_code
_entity_poly.pdbx_strand_id
1 'polypeptide(L)'
;MPTSYSLDGNTLVQTIETGPDTAYPVVADPHYTWGIISGTVYFNKSETKVIALGGTVVSRLPHPAAVVGGRSLAGYAVATDQCIKFKVNPALAHLSPAAAVAGSGTYGGSADDGYCR
;
A
#
# COMPACT_ATOMS: atom_id res chain seq x y z
N MET A 1 11.31 -13.28 -20.73
CA MET A 1 10.01 -13.99 -20.72
C MET A 1 9.42 -13.90 -22.10
N PRO A 2 9.07 -15.02 -22.75
CA PRO A 2 8.40 -14.98 -24.04
C PRO A 2 7.01 -14.34 -23.89
N THR A 3 6.65 -13.48 -24.84
CA THR A 3 5.32 -12.87 -24.90
C THR A 3 4.82 -12.90 -26.34
N SER A 4 3.54 -13.19 -26.52
CA SER A 4 2.88 -13.14 -27.83
C SER A 4 1.66 -12.22 -27.78
N TYR A 5 1.34 -11.62 -28.92
CA TYR A 5 0.15 -10.80 -29.08
C TYR A 5 -0.77 -11.45 -30.11
N SER A 6 -2.06 -11.50 -29.80
CA SER A 6 -3.11 -11.96 -30.70
C SER A 6 -4.27 -10.97 -30.70
N LEU A 7 -5.05 -10.98 -31.77
CA LEU A 7 -6.20 -10.11 -31.96
C LEU A 7 -7.46 -10.99 -31.96
N ASP A 8 -8.30 -10.81 -30.94
CA ASP A 8 -9.59 -11.49 -30.81
C ASP A 8 -10.72 -10.47 -31.02
N GLY A 9 -11.24 -10.43 -32.25
CA GLY A 9 -12.16 -9.39 -32.71
C GLY A 9 -11.53 -8.00 -32.67
N ASN A 10 -11.92 -7.18 -31.68
CA ASN A 10 -11.36 -5.84 -31.42
C ASN A 10 -10.47 -5.80 -30.16
N THR A 11 -10.19 -6.94 -29.54
CA THR A 11 -9.40 -7.03 -28.32
C THR A 11 -7.98 -7.47 -28.64
N LEU A 12 -6.99 -6.67 -28.24
CA LEU A 12 -5.58 -7.06 -28.26
C LEU A 12 -5.29 -7.91 -27.02
N VAL A 13 -5.06 -9.20 -27.22
CA VAL A 13 -4.72 -10.16 -26.16
C VAL A 13 -3.20 -10.31 -26.14
N GLN A 14 -2.59 -10.07 -24.97
CA GLN A 14 -1.19 -10.37 -24.72
C GLN A 14 -1.11 -11.63 -23.86
N THR A 15 -0.41 -12.65 -24.35
CA THR A 15 -0.12 -13.86 -23.60
C THR A 15 1.33 -13.81 -23.12
N ILE A 16 1.51 -13.99 -21.82
CA ILE A 16 2.83 -14.04 -21.17
C ILE A 16 3.07 -15.48 -20.73
N GLU A 17 4.12 -16.10 -21.25
CA GLU A 17 4.51 -17.45 -20.85
C GLU A 17 5.36 -17.38 -19.57
N THR A 18 4.83 -17.93 -18.48
CA THR A 18 5.46 -17.87 -17.15
C THR A 18 6.05 -19.23 -16.76
N GLY A 19 7.36 -19.27 -16.47
CA GLY A 19 8.07 -20.42 -15.91
C GLY A 19 8.30 -20.33 -14.39
N PRO A 20 8.92 -21.35 -13.77
CA PRO A 20 9.21 -21.36 -12.33
C PRO A 20 10.15 -20.22 -11.88
N ASP A 21 10.95 -19.66 -12.79
CA ASP A 21 11.83 -18.51 -12.54
C ASP A 21 11.16 -17.15 -12.80
N THR A 22 9.84 -17.14 -13.03
CA THR A 22 9.08 -15.90 -13.21
C THR A 22 8.98 -15.14 -11.90
N ALA A 23 9.80 -14.10 -11.76
CA ALA A 23 9.66 -13.15 -10.67
C ALA A 23 8.47 -12.22 -10.94
N TYR A 24 7.36 -12.45 -10.25
CA TYR A 24 6.33 -11.44 -10.12
C TYR A 24 6.83 -10.39 -9.13
N PRO A 25 7.03 -9.13 -9.53
CA PRO A 25 7.38 -8.10 -8.56
C PRO A 25 6.26 -8.04 -7.53
N VAL A 26 6.60 -8.22 -6.26
CA VAL A 26 5.65 -8.05 -5.16
C VAL A 26 5.29 -6.58 -5.15
N VAL A 27 4.14 -6.26 -5.75
CA VAL A 27 3.57 -4.91 -5.73
C VAL A 27 3.08 -4.72 -4.30
N ALA A 28 3.96 -4.20 -3.45
CA ALA A 28 3.80 -3.91 -2.03
C ALA A 28 3.43 -5.12 -1.14
N ASP A 29 4.32 -5.42 -0.20
CA ASP A 29 4.12 -6.41 0.86
C ASP A 29 4.01 -5.66 2.20
N PRO A 30 2.98 -4.80 2.37
CA PRO A 30 2.89 -3.97 3.57
C PRO A 30 2.74 -4.89 4.79
N HIS A 31 3.42 -4.55 5.88
CA HIS A 31 3.35 -5.35 7.10
C HIS A 31 2.01 -5.08 7.79
N TYR A 32 1.23 -6.14 8.01
CA TYR A 32 -0.10 -6.04 8.60
C TYR A 32 -0.08 -6.59 10.03
N THR A 33 -0.37 -5.74 11.02
CA THR A 33 -0.70 -6.21 12.36
C THR A 33 -2.21 -6.14 12.55
N TRP A 34 -2.90 -7.28 12.47
CA TRP A 34 -4.35 -7.35 12.71
C TRP A 34 -4.64 -7.84 14.13
N GLY A 35 -5.44 -7.08 14.87
CA GLY A 35 -6.23 -7.58 15.99
C GLY A 35 -7.64 -7.99 15.52
N ILE A 36 -8.49 -8.46 16.45
CA ILE A 36 -9.82 -9.02 16.15
C ILE A 36 -10.73 -8.04 15.35
N ILE A 37 -10.59 -6.73 15.58
CA ILE A 37 -11.49 -5.71 15.00
C ILE A 37 -10.73 -4.59 14.29
N SER A 38 -9.42 -4.42 14.53
CA SER A 38 -8.63 -3.32 13.96
C SER A 38 -7.25 -3.81 13.53
N GLY A 39 -6.74 -3.28 12.42
CA GLY A 39 -5.39 -3.57 11.94
C GLY A 39 -4.55 -2.31 11.76
N THR A 40 -3.24 -2.46 11.75
CA THR A 40 -2.31 -1.42 11.29
C THR A 40 -1.54 -1.95 10.09
N VAL A 41 -1.48 -1.12 9.05
CA VAL A 41 -0.74 -1.40 7.83
C VAL A 41 0.48 -0.50 7.82
N TYR A 42 1.65 -1.10 7.87
CA TYR A 42 2.92 -0.40 7.81
C TYR A 42 3.47 -0.46 6.40
N PHE A 43 4.14 0.62 5.98
CA PHE A 43 4.78 0.75 4.68
C PHE A 43 6.25 1.04 4.88
N ASN A 44 7.14 0.45 4.08
CA ASN A 44 8.57 0.73 4.14
C ASN A 44 8.95 2.04 3.42
N LYS A 45 10.25 2.42 3.41
CA LYS A 45 10.68 3.69 2.78
C LYS A 45 10.41 3.71 1.27
N SER A 46 10.65 2.60 0.59
CA SER A 46 10.39 2.46 -0.85
C SER A 46 8.89 2.62 -1.18
N GLU A 47 8.02 1.96 -0.43
CA GLU A 47 6.57 2.07 -0.61
C GLU A 47 6.07 3.47 -0.27
N THR A 48 6.58 4.06 0.82
CA THR A 48 6.25 5.44 1.19
C THR A 48 6.64 6.42 0.08
N LYS A 49 7.79 6.24 -0.57
CA LYS A 49 8.18 7.05 -1.76
C LYS A 49 7.25 6.83 -2.94
N VAL A 50 6.88 5.58 -3.25
CA VAL A 50 5.93 5.28 -4.32
C VAL A 50 4.59 5.98 -4.07
N ILE A 51 4.11 6.00 -2.82
CA ILE A 51 2.86 6.66 -2.44
C ILE A 51 2.98 8.18 -2.56
N ALA A 52 4.10 8.76 -2.12
CA ALA A 52 4.37 10.19 -2.26
C ALA A 52 4.40 10.63 -3.74
N LEU A 53 4.93 9.79 -4.62
CA LEU A 53 4.97 10.01 -6.08
C LEU A 53 3.62 9.72 -6.77
N GLY A 54 2.61 9.28 -6.03
CA GLY A 54 1.25 9.10 -6.53
C GLY A 54 0.82 7.66 -6.79
N GLY A 55 1.61 6.67 -6.37
CA GLY A 55 1.28 5.26 -6.46
C GLY A 55 -0.01 4.87 -5.72
N THR A 56 -0.65 3.81 -6.19
CA THR A 56 -1.99 3.39 -5.77
C THR A 56 -1.98 2.30 -4.69
N VAL A 57 -0.84 1.96 -4.09
CA VAL A 57 -0.79 0.87 -3.09
C VAL A 57 -1.69 1.12 -1.87
N VAL A 58 -1.94 2.38 -1.52
CA VAL A 58 -2.89 2.80 -0.47
C VAL A 58 -4.35 2.59 -0.88
N SER A 59 -4.66 2.51 -2.19
CA SER A 59 -6.03 2.28 -2.67
C SER A 59 -6.52 0.86 -2.44
N ARG A 60 -5.63 -0.07 -2.03
CA ARG A 60 -6.03 -1.41 -1.58
C ARG A 60 -6.48 -1.46 -0.13
N LEU A 61 -6.34 -0.35 0.61
CA LEU A 61 -6.95 -0.25 1.93
C LEU A 61 -8.47 -0.10 1.78
N PRO A 62 -9.26 -0.76 2.63
CA PRO A 62 -10.73 -0.74 2.56
C PRO A 62 -11.34 0.61 2.98
N HIS A 63 -10.62 1.72 2.79
CA HIS A 63 -11.07 3.04 3.17
C HIS A 63 -10.54 4.19 2.30
N PRO A 64 -11.42 5.00 1.66
CA PRO A 64 -11.00 6.04 0.72
C PRO A 64 -10.25 7.20 1.41
N ALA A 65 -10.48 7.44 2.71
CA ALA A 65 -9.75 8.44 3.48
C ALA A 65 -8.23 8.14 3.56
N ALA A 66 -7.85 6.87 3.44
CA ALA A 66 -6.45 6.48 3.40
C ALA A 66 -5.76 7.01 2.11
N VAL A 67 -6.47 7.07 0.98
CA VAL A 67 -5.89 7.50 -0.31
C VAL A 67 -5.54 9.00 -0.30
N VAL A 68 -6.45 9.85 0.17
CA VAL A 68 -6.23 11.30 0.21
C VAL A 68 -5.26 11.67 1.34
N GLY A 69 -5.47 11.15 2.55
CA GLY A 69 -4.59 11.42 3.69
C GLY A 69 -3.19 10.82 3.50
N GLY A 70 -3.09 9.69 2.81
CA GLY A 70 -1.85 8.96 2.66
C GLY A 70 -0.85 9.53 1.70
N ARG A 71 -1.29 10.25 0.66
CA ARG A 71 -0.38 11.00 -0.20
C ARG A 71 0.32 12.13 0.55
N SER A 72 -0.44 12.91 1.32
CA SER A 72 0.11 14.01 2.12
C SER A 72 1.03 13.51 3.22
N LEU A 73 0.62 12.45 3.93
CA LEU A 73 1.46 11.80 4.95
C LEU A 73 2.74 11.20 4.35
N ALA A 74 2.66 10.60 3.15
CA ALA A 74 3.82 10.03 2.48
C ALA A 74 4.81 11.12 2.05
N GLY A 75 4.34 12.23 1.49
CA GLY A 75 5.21 13.35 1.13
C GLY A 75 5.96 13.91 2.33
N TYR A 76 5.27 14.07 3.46
CA TYR A 76 5.89 14.47 4.73
C TYR A 76 6.89 13.42 5.24
N ALA A 77 6.52 12.14 5.25
CA ALA A 77 7.37 11.05 5.72
C ALA A 77 8.67 10.91 4.91
N VAL A 78 8.60 11.06 3.58
CA VAL A 78 9.78 11.10 2.71
C VAL A 78 10.70 12.26 3.09
N ALA A 79 10.14 13.44 3.41
CA ALA A 79 10.93 14.60 3.80
C ALA A 79 11.59 14.47 5.18
N THR A 80 11.02 13.67 6.09
CA THR A 80 11.53 13.45 7.45
C THR A 80 12.30 12.14 7.64
N ASP A 81 12.61 11.42 6.55
CA ASP A 81 13.21 10.08 6.57
C ASP A 81 12.42 9.05 7.42
N GLN A 82 11.11 9.21 7.45
CA GLN A 82 10.17 8.33 8.12
C GLN A 82 9.34 7.53 7.11
N CYS A 83 8.56 6.58 7.62
CA CYS A 83 7.61 5.80 6.85
C CYS A 83 6.19 6.02 7.35
N ILE A 84 5.18 5.62 6.57
CA ILE A 84 3.78 5.80 6.92
C ILE A 84 3.14 4.53 7.45
N LYS A 85 2.19 4.67 8.37
CA LYS A 85 1.32 3.61 8.85
C LYS A 85 -0.14 4.03 8.78
N PHE A 86 -1.01 3.10 8.41
CA PHE A 86 -2.45 3.29 8.44
C PHE A 86 -3.07 2.40 9.48
N LYS A 87 -3.73 3.00 10.46
CA LYS A 87 -4.64 2.24 11.30
C LYS A 87 -5.96 2.09 10.55
N VAL A 88 -6.49 0.88 10.52
CA VAL A 88 -7.76 0.54 9.89
C VAL A 88 -8.65 -0.06 10.96
N ASN A 89 -9.67 0.67 11.37
CA ASN A 89 -10.69 0.20 12.29
C ASN A 89 -12.04 0.12 11.56
N PRO A 90 -12.38 -1.02 10.94
CA PRO A 90 -13.66 -1.21 10.27
C PRO A 90 -14.85 -1.00 11.21
N ALA A 91 -14.73 -1.31 12.50
CA ALA A 91 -15.80 -1.06 13.45
C ALA A 91 -16.05 0.42 13.72
N LEU A 92 -15.14 1.35 13.40
CA LEU A 92 -15.37 2.79 13.53
C LEU A 92 -15.74 3.46 12.19
N ALA A 93 -15.77 2.70 11.10
CA ALA A 93 -16.12 3.20 9.77
C ALA A 93 -17.57 3.70 9.67
N HIS A 94 -18.47 3.21 10.51
CA HIS A 94 -19.86 3.67 10.57
C HIS A 94 -20.01 5.09 11.17
N LEU A 95 -19.01 5.57 11.92
CA LEU A 95 -19.05 6.91 12.54
C LEU A 95 -18.58 7.98 11.57
N SER A 96 -17.39 7.81 10.99
CA SER A 96 -16.88 8.69 9.94
C SER A 96 -15.63 8.10 9.26
N PRO A 97 -15.28 8.57 8.06
CA PRO A 97 -14.06 8.13 7.40
C PRO A 97 -12.78 8.47 8.15
N ALA A 98 -12.76 9.60 8.87
CA ALA A 98 -11.64 9.99 9.71
C ALA A 98 -11.48 9.09 10.94
N ALA A 99 -12.59 8.63 11.53
CA ALA A 99 -12.57 7.73 12.68
C ALA A 99 -12.04 6.33 12.33
N ALA A 100 -12.33 5.84 11.13
CA ALA A 100 -11.83 4.55 10.65
C ALA A 100 -10.31 4.51 10.50
N VAL A 101 -9.70 5.67 10.22
CA VAL A 101 -8.24 5.82 10.05
C VAL A 101 -7.57 6.54 11.21
N ALA A 102 -8.29 6.78 12.31
CA ALA A 102 -7.77 7.45 13.49
C ALA A 102 -6.61 6.65 14.09
N GLY A 103 -5.42 7.27 14.16
CA GLY A 103 -4.17 6.63 14.56
C GLY A 103 -3.21 6.31 13.41
N SER A 104 -3.59 6.63 12.16
CA SER A 104 -2.66 6.68 11.02
C SER A 104 -1.66 7.83 11.19
N GLY A 105 -0.42 7.66 10.71
CA GLY A 105 0.64 8.65 10.89
C GLY A 105 1.98 8.17 10.35
N THR A 106 3.07 8.79 10.80
CA THR A 106 4.43 8.35 10.47
C THR A 106 5.04 7.51 11.58
N TYR A 107 6.04 6.70 11.23
CA TYR A 107 6.87 5.93 12.17
C TYR A 107 8.29 5.79 11.61
N GLY A 108 9.26 5.45 12.46
CA GLY A 108 10.66 5.30 12.05
C GLY A 108 11.49 4.61 13.13
N GLY A 109 12.77 4.37 12.83
CA GLY A 109 13.68 3.65 13.71
C GLY A 109 13.35 2.15 13.82
N SER A 110 13.55 1.58 15.00
CA SER A 110 13.30 0.16 15.32
C SER A 110 11.83 -0.20 15.56
N ALA A 111 10.89 0.71 15.27
CA ALA A 111 9.46 0.41 15.34
C ALA A 111 9.04 -0.62 14.27
N ASP A 112 8.10 -1.51 14.62
CA ASP A 112 7.60 -2.60 13.77
C ASP A 112 8.73 -3.46 13.19
N ASP A 113 9.54 -4.05 14.08
CA ASP A 113 10.69 -4.90 13.75
C ASP A 113 11.70 -4.28 12.76
N GLY A 114 11.75 -2.95 12.67
CA GLY A 114 12.62 -2.23 11.76
C GLY A 114 12.14 -2.21 10.30
N TYR A 115 10.83 -2.40 10.06
CA TYR A 115 10.24 -2.40 8.73
C TYR A 115 10.41 -1.06 7.99
N CYS A 116 10.60 0.05 8.72
CA CYS A 116 10.94 1.35 8.14
C CYS A 116 12.43 1.49 7.78
N ARG A 117 12.89 0.67 6.82
CA ARG A 117 14.23 0.70 6.24
C ARG A 117 14.22 1.13 4.78
#